data_AF-A0A926AVN3-F1
#
_entry.id   AF-A0A926AVN3-F1
#
_cell.length_a   1.000
_cell.length_b   1.000
_cell.length_c   1.000
_cell.angle_alpha   90.00
_cell.angle_beta   90.00
_cell.angle_gamma   90.00
#
_symmetry.space_group_name_H-M   'P 1'
#
loop_
_entity.id
_entity.type
_entity.pdbx_description
1 polymer ?
#
loop_
_entity_poly.entity_id
_entity_poly.type
_entity_poly.pdbx_seq_one_letter_code
_entity_poly.pdbx_strand_id
1 'polypeptide(L)'
;MLMLKRLFLCWLIVAPMFVRADETASTAKIVSHPPRRQSLPVVERPLDAEHLFFVDSRRGDDAGAGTLAAPWKTVAHAVRRLRAGDT
;
A
#
# COMPACT_ATOMS: atom_id res chain seq x y z
N MET A 1 -14.90 53.41 7.18
CA MET A 1 -15.51 52.11 7.55
C MET A 1 -15.92 51.35 6.27
N LEU A 2 -14.94 51.03 5.41
CA LEU A 2 -15.15 50.58 4.02
C LEU A 2 -14.27 49.35 3.67
N MET A 3 -13.99 48.47 4.63
CA MET A 3 -13.15 47.28 4.42
C MET A 3 -13.69 46.00 5.05
N LEU A 4 -14.99 45.93 5.39
CA LEU A 4 -15.59 44.72 5.99
C LEU A 4 -16.61 44.00 5.09
N LYS A 5 -16.79 44.45 3.85
CA LYS A 5 -17.72 43.82 2.88
C LYS A 5 -17.04 43.02 1.77
N ARG A 6 -15.70 42.99 1.73
CA ARG A 6 -14.94 42.24 0.72
C ARG A 6 -14.68 40.77 1.09
N LEU A 7 -15.03 40.38 2.33
CA LEU A 7 -14.82 39.01 2.82
C LEU A 7 -16.00 38.06 2.51
N PHE A 8 -17.12 38.56 1.98
CA PHE A 8 -18.35 37.76 1.78
C PHE A 8 -18.80 37.63 0.32
N LEU A 9 -18.01 38.14 -0.65
CA LEU A 9 -18.37 38.12 -2.07
C LEU A 9 -17.36 37.37 -2.95
N CYS A 10 -16.49 36.56 -2.34
CA CYS A 10 -15.57 35.65 -3.06
C CYS A 10 -15.83 34.18 -2.70
N TRP A 11 -17.04 33.88 -2.23
CA TRP A 11 -17.49 32.51 -1.94
C TRP A 11 -18.87 32.27 -2.58
N LEU A 12 -19.05 32.71 -3.82
CA LEU A 12 -20.30 32.48 -4.57
C LEU A 12 -20.12 32.36 -6.10
N ILE A 13 -18.88 32.21 -6.60
CA ILE A 13 -18.60 32.08 -8.06
C ILE A 13 -17.70 30.86 -8.37
N VAL A 14 -17.48 29.96 -7.42
CA VAL A 14 -16.88 28.65 -7.72
C VAL A 14 -17.76 27.59 -7.09
N ALA A 15 -19.00 27.51 -7.55
CA ALA A 15 -19.70 26.23 -7.52
C ALA A 15 -18.92 25.35 -8.49
N PRO A 16 -18.16 24.32 -8.06
CA PRO A 16 -17.77 23.31 -9.00
C PRO A 16 -19.09 22.69 -9.45
N MET A 17 -19.44 22.99 -10.70
CA MET A 17 -20.36 22.23 -11.51
C MET A 17 -19.81 20.80 -11.49
N PHE A 18 -20.15 20.06 -10.43
CA PHE A 18 -19.82 18.66 -10.26
C PHE A 18 -20.60 17.95 -11.34
N VAL A 19 -19.93 17.79 -12.49
CA VAL A 19 -20.30 16.82 -13.51
C VAL A 19 -20.49 15.50 -12.78
N ARG A 20 -21.74 15.07 -12.67
CA ARG A 20 -22.04 13.68 -12.35
C ARG A 20 -21.59 12.88 -13.57
N ALA A 21 -20.43 12.25 -13.47
CA ALA A 21 -20.12 11.11 -14.30
C ALA A 21 -21.10 10.01 -13.88
N ASP A 22 -22.18 9.85 -14.65
CA ASP A 22 -23.07 8.71 -14.52
C ASP A 22 -22.31 7.52 -15.13
N GLU A 23 -21.54 6.82 -14.29
CA GLU A 23 -21.04 5.49 -14.62
C GLU A 23 -22.25 4.56 -14.68
N THR A 24 -22.84 4.47 -15.86
CA THR A 24 -23.70 3.36 -16.21
C THR A 24 -22.83 2.11 -16.25
N ALA A 25 -22.67 1.48 -15.09
CA ALA A 25 -22.11 0.15 -14.96
C ALA A 25 -23.04 -0.80 -15.72
N SER A 26 -22.75 -0.98 -17.00
CA SER A 26 -23.38 -1.98 -17.86
C SER A 26 -23.23 -3.32 -17.17
N THR A 27 -24.35 -3.87 -16.70
CA THR A 27 -24.43 -5.21 -16.14
C THR A 27 -24.29 -6.19 -17.29
N ALA A 28 -23.07 -6.34 -17.81
CA ALA A 28 -22.75 -7.39 -18.75
C ALA A 28 -22.98 -8.72 -18.02
N LYS A 29 -23.85 -9.56 -18.59
CA LYS A 29 -24.10 -10.92 -18.08
C LYS A 29 -22.77 -11.65 -18.03
N ILE A 30 -22.30 -11.99 -16.83
CA ILE A 30 -21.08 -12.78 -16.65
C ILE A 30 -21.32 -14.15 -17.32
N VAL A 31 -20.67 -14.37 -18.47
CA VAL A 31 -20.80 -15.61 -19.28
C VAL A 31 -19.90 -16.73 -18.74
N SER A 32 -18.95 -16.40 -17.87
CA SER A 32 -18.07 -17.39 -17.26
C SER A 32 -18.77 -18.16 -16.14
N HIS A 33 -18.36 -19.42 -15.97
CA HIS A 33 -18.77 -20.23 -14.82
C HIS A 33 -18.14 -19.70 -13.54
N PRO A 34 -18.83 -19.85 -12.39
CA PRO A 34 -18.21 -19.56 -11.10
C PRO A 34 -16.98 -20.47 -10.91
N PRO A 35 -15.93 -19.97 -10.24
CA PRO A 35 -14.78 -20.79 -9.87
C PRO A 35 -15.26 -22.02 -9.09
N ARG A 36 -15.05 -23.21 -9.65
CA ARG A 36 -15.41 -24.47 -8.98
C ARG A 36 -14.48 -24.81 -7.82
N ARG A 37 -13.29 -24.24 -7.79
CA ARG A 37 -12.35 -24.39 -6.68
C ARG A 37 -12.72 -23.39 -5.60
N GLN A 38 -13.18 -23.88 -4.45
CA GLN A 38 -13.32 -23.06 -3.25
C GLN A 38 -11.97 -22.44 -2.90
N SER A 39 -11.98 -21.18 -2.46
CA SER A 39 -10.77 -20.57 -1.91
C SER A 39 -10.29 -21.42 -0.75
N LEU A 40 -8.99 -21.71 -0.73
CA LEU A 40 -8.37 -22.32 0.44
C LEU A 40 -8.54 -21.36 1.63
N PRO A 41 -8.70 -21.88 2.86
CA PRO A 41 -8.70 -21.04 4.04
C PRO A 41 -7.36 -20.31 4.15
N VAL A 42 -7.38 -19.07 4.63
CA VAL A 42 -6.16 -18.34 4.97
C VAL A 42 -5.53 -19.08 6.16
N VAL A 43 -4.30 -19.56 5.96
CA VAL A 43 -3.50 -20.17 7.03
C VAL A 43 -2.43 -19.15 7.42
N GLU A 44 -2.50 -18.66 8.65
CA GLU A 44 -1.41 -17.87 9.25
C GLU A 44 -0.29 -18.83 9.61
N ARG A 45 0.81 -18.76 8.85
CA ARG A 45 2.02 -19.50 9.18
C ARG A 45 2.83 -18.66 10.18
N PRO A 46 3.07 -19.17 11.41
CA PRO A 46 3.97 -18.48 12.32
C PRO A 46 5.35 -18.37 11.69
N LEU A 47 5.85 -17.15 11.69
CA LEU A 47 7.13 -16.75 11.14
C LEU A 47 8.17 -16.85 12.26
N ASP A 48 9.26 -17.56 12.02
CA ASP A 48 10.32 -17.75 13.00
C ASP A 48 11.14 -16.45 13.14
N ALA A 49 10.90 -15.72 14.23
CA ALA A 49 11.46 -14.40 14.44
C ALA A 49 12.99 -14.40 14.55
N GLU A 50 13.63 -15.51 14.94
CA GLU A 50 15.10 -15.57 15.02
C GLU A 50 15.78 -15.62 13.65
N HIS A 51 15.08 -16.15 12.65
CA HIS A 51 15.61 -16.42 11.31
C HIS A 51 15.03 -15.50 10.23
N LEU A 52 14.50 -14.34 10.64
CA LEU A 52 13.86 -13.37 9.75
C LEU A 52 14.67 -12.08 9.62
N PHE A 53 15.08 -11.81 8.40
CA PHE A 53 15.82 -10.61 8.03
C PHE A 53 15.07 -9.80 6.98
N PHE A 54 15.19 -8.47 7.07
CA PHE A 54 14.44 -7.54 6.26
C PHE A 54 15.39 -6.65 5.46
N VAL A 55 15.04 -6.42 4.20
CA VAL A 55 15.76 -5.52 3.30
C VAL A 55 14.79 -4.46 2.79
N ASP A 56 15.14 -3.19 2.95
CA ASP A 56 14.43 -2.05 2.39
C ASP A 56 15.44 -1.09 1.76
N SER A 57 15.37 -0.95 0.42
CA SER A 57 16.31 -0.15 -0.35
C SER A 57 16.22 1.36 -0.09
N ARG A 58 15.11 1.83 0.48
CA ARG A 58 14.85 3.25 0.73
C ARG A 58 15.25 3.66 2.15
N ARG A 59 14.89 2.86 3.16
CA ARG A 59 15.10 3.20 4.57
C ARG A 59 16.20 2.39 5.27
N GLY A 60 16.70 1.34 4.63
CA GLY A 60 17.64 0.42 5.24
C GLY A 60 19.08 0.92 5.28
N ASP A 61 19.86 0.26 6.13
CA ASP A 61 21.30 0.45 6.29
C ASP A 61 21.99 -0.91 6.46
N ASP A 62 23.00 -1.18 5.64
CA ASP A 62 23.76 -2.44 5.67
C ASP A 62 24.64 -2.57 6.92
N ALA A 63 24.88 -1.48 7.66
CA ALA A 63 25.51 -1.55 8.98
C ALA A 63 24.56 -2.05 10.09
N GLY A 64 23.24 -2.07 9.83
CA GLY A 64 22.22 -2.45 10.78
C GLY A 64 22.10 -3.97 11.06
N ALA A 65 21.16 -4.32 11.93
CA ALA A 65 20.94 -5.71 12.34
C ALA A 65 20.10 -6.53 11.35
N GLY A 66 19.43 -5.90 10.38
CA GLY A 66 18.58 -6.59 9.42
C GLY A 66 17.20 -6.95 9.98
N THR A 67 16.78 -6.35 11.10
CA THR A 67 15.45 -6.59 11.68
C THR A 67 14.39 -5.75 10.97
N LEU A 68 13.11 -6.02 11.26
CA LEU A 68 12.01 -5.21 10.70
C LEU A 68 12.14 -3.72 11.04
N ALA A 69 12.63 -3.40 12.23
CA ALA A 69 12.85 -2.02 12.68
C ALA A 69 14.14 -1.40 12.12
N ALA A 70 15.14 -2.22 11.81
CA ALA A 70 16.43 -1.79 11.26
C ALA A 70 16.84 -2.67 10.07
N PRO A 71 16.14 -2.55 8.92
CA PRO A 71 16.37 -3.40 7.77
C PRO A 71 17.71 -3.08 7.12
N TRP A 72 18.29 -4.06 6.43
CA TRP A 72 19.42 -3.81 5.56
C TRP A 72 18.99 -3.05 4.31
N LYS A 73 19.94 -2.40 3.66
CA LYS A 73 19.68 -1.62 2.45
C LYS A 73 19.74 -2.48 1.18
N THR A 74 20.67 -3.42 1.14
CA THR A 74 20.96 -4.19 -0.08
C THR A 74 20.78 -5.68 0.09
N VAL A 75 20.26 -6.31 -0.96
CA VAL A 75 20.14 -7.78 -1.02
C VAL A 75 21.52 -8.45 -1.06
N ALA A 76 22.51 -7.81 -1.72
CA ALA A 76 23.88 -8.31 -1.76
C ALA A 76 24.50 -8.42 -0.36
N HIS A 77 24.17 -7.49 0.55
CA HIS A 77 24.54 -7.59 1.94
C HIS A 77 23.90 -8.81 2.61
N ALA A 78 22.58 -8.98 2.44
CA ALA A 78 21.84 -10.10 3.01
C ALA A 78 22.42 -11.46 2.60
N VAL A 79 22.63 -11.68 1.30
CA VAL A 79 23.11 -12.96 0.75
C VAL A 79 24.48 -13.38 1.32
N ARG A 80 25.32 -12.43 1.74
CA ARG A 80 26.63 -12.75 2.36
C ARG A 80 26.53 -13.14 3.84
N ARG A 81 25.39 -12.88 4.49
CA ARG A 81 25.21 -13.00 5.94
C ARG A 81 24.22 -14.10 6.32
N LEU A 82 23.22 -14.35 5.48
CA LEU A 82 22.21 -15.39 5.69
C LEU A 82 22.84 -16.79 5.70
N ARG A 83 22.29 -17.64 6.56
CA ARG A 83 22.59 -19.06 6.68
C ARG A 83 21.41 -19.88 6.15
N ALA A 84 21.64 -21.18 5.97
CA ALA A 84 20.56 -22.09 5.59
C ALA A 84 19.47 -22.10 6.68
N GLY A 85 18.23 -21.86 6.27
CA GLY A 85 17.08 -21.73 7.18
C GLY A 85 16.68 -20.28 7.46
N ASP A 86 17.56 -19.31 7.21
CA ASP A 86 17.21 -17.89 7.30
C ASP A 86 16.33 -17.47 6.12
N THR A 87 15.47 -16.48 6.37
CA THR A 87 14.57 -15.86 5.39
C THR A 87 14.80 -14.35 5.32
#